data_AF-A0A0D8XFP4-F1
#
_entry.id   AF-A0A0D8XFP4-F1
#
_cell.length_a   1.000
_cell.length_b   1.000
_cell.length_c   1.000
_cell.angle_alpha   90.00
_cell.angle_beta   90.00
_cell.angle_gamma   90.00
#
_symmetry.space_group_name_H-M   'P 1'
#
loop_
_entity.id
_entity.type
_entity.pdbx_description
1 polymer ?
#
loop_
_entity_poly.entity_id
_entity_poly.type
_entity_poly.pdbx_seq_one_letter_code
_entity_poly.pdbx_strand_id
1 'polypeptide(L)'
;MAWGTREQLPETQLSVAESGATTDKMPEQADELVRRLENLIEVDYKQHWIMIIVTIGTEEVCSRCTSPNFTALVEAIDILQSHIPRAFVVILGPIHVSFPQELKGNLLKSRCDCSREASNSFMENLSSDWKKAFQHLQEHVDKNPFRTATFGILAIPELTITSRYPYGLFIPNKPLLNRRGHNYATKWLWNRLIAGENYNLSAAVLSQDAYFCPSIGCPYFRNTANEHGCQLLSIHEAKEKELLLGIDGKVLKKRRRTAERLYTIALCIVGIAFFVVCTLGTVFYQRSKQGHHGRFEIVDDIQKKFEEAQKEEMSLLLKQTTRGIPLSEGFRKSSRKLAGEDKCLE
;
A
#
# COMPACT_ATOMS: atom_id res chain seq x y z
N MET A 1 -10.08 -27.80 2.29
CA MET A 1 -8.67 -27.82 1.87
C MET A 1 -8.12 -29.12 2.42
N ALA A 2 -8.09 -30.18 1.62
CA ALA A 2 -7.41 -31.42 2.02
C ALA A 2 -5.96 -31.28 1.58
N TRP A 3 -5.20 -30.51 2.36
CA TRP A 3 -3.75 -30.60 2.33
C TRP A 3 -3.45 -31.84 3.18
N GLY A 4 -2.48 -32.66 2.77
CA GLY A 4 -2.12 -33.85 3.52
C GLY A 4 -1.81 -33.51 4.98
N THR A 5 -1.89 -34.51 5.85
CA THR A 5 -1.47 -34.31 7.25
C THR A 5 0.05 -34.11 7.33
N ARG A 6 0.53 -33.51 8.43
CA ARG A 6 1.96 -33.26 8.69
C ARG A 6 2.89 -34.38 8.22
N GLU A 7 2.54 -35.64 8.51
CA GLU A 7 3.33 -36.84 8.20
C GLU A 7 3.26 -37.30 6.74
N GLN A 8 2.22 -36.89 6.01
CA GLN A 8 1.96 -37.30 4.63
C GLN A 8 2.54 -36.33 3.60
N LEU A 9 2.96 -35.13 4.05
CA LEU A 9 3.43 -34.08 3.17
C LEU A 9 4.95 -34.06 3.10
N PRO A 10 5.53 -33.86 1.90
CA PRO A 10 6.97 -33.67 1.77
C PRO A 10 7.40 -32.40 2.51
N GLU A 11 8.67 -32.36 2.92
CA GLU A 11 9.30 -31.22 3.61
C GLU A 11 9.13 -29.88 2.88
N THR A 12 8.98 -29.92 1.54
CA THR A 12 8.75 -28.74 0.70
C THR A 12 7.33 -28.15 0.82
N GLN A 13 6.40 -28.86 1.47
CA GLN A 13 5.06 -28.36 1.73
C GLN A 13 4.91 -27.80 3.14
N LEU A 14 4.40 -26.57 3.22
CA LEU A 14 4.30 -25.78 4.43
C LEU A 14 3.03 -26.03 5.26
N SER A 15 2.16 -26.94 4.84
CA SER A 15 1.01 -27.33 5.67
C SER A 15 1.47 -28.31 6.74
N VAL A 16 1.30 -27.91 8.00
CA VAL A 16 1.62 -28.69 9.20
C VAL A 16 0.35 -29.14 9.94
N ALA A 17 -0.79 -29.13 9.24
CA ALA A 17 -2.08 -29.48 9.81
C ALA A 17 -2.10 -30.97 10.20
N GLU A 18 -2.72 -31.25 11.34
CA GLU A 18 -2.82 -32.60 11.90
C GLU A 18 -4.27 -32.88 12.31
N SER A 19 -4.72 -34.11 12.06
CA SER A 19 -6.08 -34.51 12.42
C SER A 19 -6.21 -34.62 13.93
N GLY A 20 -7.25 -34.00 14.51
CA GLY A 20 -7.48 -34.03 15.95
C GLY A 20 -6.54 -33.13 16.75
N ALA A 21 -5.77 -32.26 16.08
CA ALA A 21 -4.94 -31.28 16.78
C ALA A 21 -5.80 -30.26 17.53
N THR A 22 -5.48 -30.08 18.81
CA THR A 22 -6.00 -29.01 19.67
C THR A 22 -4.98 -27.88 19.80
N THR A 23 -5.37 -26.79 20.44
CA THR A 23 -4.49 -25.67 20.83
C THR A 23 -3.23 -26.13 21.57
N ASP A 24 -3.27 -27.25 22.30
CA ASP A 24 -2.12 -27.84 22.98
C ASP A 24 -0.98 -28.21 22.00
N LYS A 25 -1.31 -28.54 20.74
CA LYS A 25 -0.36 -28.93 19.69
C LYS A 25 0.16 -27.75 18.86
N MET A 26 -0.36 -26.55 19.06
CA MET A 26 0.02 -25.40 18.25
C MET A 26 1.51 -25.02 18.36
N PRO A 27 2.16 -25.04 19.54
CA PRO A 27 3.59 -24.77 19.63
C PRO A 27 4.42 -25.74 18.78
N GLU A 28 4.13 -27.04 18.86
CA GLU A 28 4.81 -28.07 18.08
C GLU A 28 4.63 -27.88 16.56
N GLN A 29 3.42 -27.49 16.14
CA GLN A 29 3.14 -27.16 14.73
C GLN A 29 3.86 -25.88 14.28
N ALA A 30 4.01 -24.89 15.16
CA ALA A 30 4.76 -23.67 14.88
C ALA A 30 6.25 -23.97 14.67
N ASP A 31 6.86 -24.77 15.56
CA ASP A 31 8.25 -25.23 15.42
C ASP A 31 8.47 -26.00 14.12
N GLU A 32 7.54 -26.92 13.79
CA GLU A 32 7.60 -27.68 12.55
C GLU A 32 7.52 -26.77 11.31
N LEU A 33 6.63 -25.77 11.33
CA LEU A 33 6.50 -24.81 10.23
C LEU A 33 7.79 -24.01 10.05
N VAL A 34 8.38 -23.52 11.14
CA VAL A 34 9.67 -22.82 11.13
C VAL A 34 10.74 -23.71 10.53
N ARG A 35 10.87 -24.95 11.01
CA ARG A 35 11.83 -25.92 10.49
C ARG A 35 11.67 -26.15 8.99
N ARG A 36 10.44 -26.28 8.49
CA ARG A 36 10.18 -26.45 7.05
C ARG A 36 10.53 -25.21 6.24
N LEU A 37 10.20 -24.03 6.75
CA LEU A 37 10.55 -22.75 6.12
C LEU A 37 12.06 -22.57 6.02
N GLU A 38 12.81 -22.93 7.06
CA GLU A 38 14.28 -22.85 7.07
C GLU A 38 14.95 -23.76 6.03
N ASN A 39 14.32 -24.90 5.74
CA ASN A 39 14.83 -25.87 4.78
C ASN A 39 14.31 -25.65 3.35
N LEU A 40 13.38 -24.71 3.14
CA LEU A 40 12.78 -24.44 1.84
C LEU A 40 13.70 -23.52 1.02
N ILE A 41 14.38 -24.08 0.01
CA ILE A 41 15.39 -23.36 -0.79
C ILE A 41 14.71 -22.39 -1.77
N GLU A 42 13.49 -22.69 -2.20
CA GLU A 42 12.75 -21.92 -3.21
C GLU A 42 12.25 -20.56 -2.70
N VAL A 43 12.19 -20.36 -1.37
CA VAL A 43 11.63 -19.15 -0.76
C VAL A 43 12.61 -18.55 0.23
N ASP A 44 13.04 -17.32 -0.02
CA ASP A 44 13.75 -16.52 0.98
C ASP A 44 12.77 -16.02 2.07
N TYR A 45 12.50 -16.87 3.07
CA TYR A 45 11.58 -16.59 4.17
C TYR A 45 12.03 -15.41 5.04
N LYS A 46 13.30 -14.98 4.95
CA LYS A 46 13.82 -13.85 5.70
C LYS A 46 13.48 -12.51 5.05
N GLN A 47 13.34 -12.48 3.72
CA GLN A 47 13.03 -11.25 2.96
C GLN A 47 11.56 -11.17 2.53
N HIS A 48 10.94 -12.30 2.22
CA HIS A 48 9.55 -12.34 1.75
C HIS A 48 8.54 -12.30 2.90
N TRP A 49 7.40 -11.67 2.65
CA TRP A 49 6.25 -11.73 3.56
C TRP A 49 5.58 -13.10 3.46
N ILE A 50 5.32 -13.71 4.61
CA ILE A 50 4.63 -14.99 4.72
C ILE A 50 3.27 -14.76 5.37
N MET A 51 2.21 -15.21 4.70
CA MET A 51 0.88 -15.27 5.30
C MET A 51 0.67 -16.66 5.90
N ILE A 52 0.43 -16.71 7.21
CA ILE A 52 0.21 -17.96 7.95
C ILE A 52 -1.27 -18.00 8.35
N ILE A 53 -2.01 -18.99 7.87
CA ILE A 53 -3.42 -19.17 8.22
C ILE A 53 -3.51 -20.34 9.18
N VAL A 54 -3.93 -20.07 10.41
CA VAL A 54 -4.13 -21.06 11.46
C VAL A 54 -5.64 -21.25 11.65
N THR A 55 -6.12 -22.48 11.61
CA THR A 55 -7.52 -22.83 11.94
C THR A 55 -7.52 -23.81 13.09
N ILE A 56 -8.08 -23.44 14.24
CA ILE A 56 -8.03 -24.24 15.46
C ILE A 56 -9.35 -24.19 16.24
N GLY A 57 -9.55 -25.11 17.19
CA GLY A 57 -10.64 -25.05 18.16
C GLY A 57 -11.90 -25.81 17.81
N THR A 58 -12.08 -26.19 16.54
CA THR A 58 -13.19 -27.07 16.16
C THR A 58 -13.08 -28.41 16.90
N GLU A 59 -11.87 -28.93 17.07
CA GLU A 59 -11.65 -30.17 17.82
C GLU A 59 -12.02 -30.00 19.30
N GLU A 60 -11.50 -28.98 20.00
CA GLU A 60 -11.82 -28.73 21.40
C GLU A 60 -13.31 -28.50 21.64
N VAL A 61 -13.98 -27.72 20.79
CA VAL A 61 -15.43 -27.48 20.89
C VAL A 61 -16.22 -28.76 20.63
N CYS A 62 -15.70 -29.69 19.84
CA CYS A 62 -16.43 -30.85 19.38
C CYS A 62 -16.26 -32.11 20.24
N SER A 63 -15.03 -32.38 20.67
CA SER A 63 -14.68 -33.57 21.46
C SER A 63 -14.61 -33.30 22.97
N ARG A 64 -14.19 -32.09 23.39
CA ARG A 64 -13.93 -31.78 24.81
C ARG A 64 -14.89 -30.74 25.40
N CYS A 65 -15.50 -29.90 24.57
CA CYS A 65 -16.32 -28.76 24.98
C CYS A 65 -15.57 -27.81 25.93
N THR A 66 -14.29 -27.59 25.64
CA THR A 66 -13.39 -26.78 26.47
C THR A 66 -12.96 -25.50 25.78
N SER A 67 -12.70 -24.48 26.59
CA SER A 67 -12.04 -23.24 26.18
C SER A 67 -10.61 -23.52 25.68
N PRO A 68 -10.00 -22.63 24.88
CA PRO A 68 -8.67 -22.88 24.32
C PRO A 68 -7.58 -22.89 25.40
N ASN A 69 -6.50 -23.61 25.15
CA ASN A 69 -5.27 -23.46 25.94
C ASN A 69 -4.58 -22.13 25.55
N PHE A 70 -4.84 -21.09 26.34
CA PHE A 70 -4.30 -19.75 26.07
C PHE A 70 -2.77 -19.70 26.15
N THR A 71 -2.15 -20.48 27.04
CA THR A 71 -0.68 -20.53 27.14
C THR A 71 -0.07 -21.08 25.87
N ALA A 72 -0.62 -22.18 25.32
CA ALA A 72 -0.14 -22.76 24.07
C ALA A 72 -0.40 -21.84 22.86
N LEU A 73 -1.50 -21.08 22.85
CA LEU A 73 -1.75 -20.05 21.83
C LEU A 73 -0.66 -18.98 21.84
N VAL A 74 -0.33 -18.45 23.02
CA VAL A 74 0.71 -17.43 23.17
C VAL A 74 2.07 -17.98 22.76
N GLU A 75 2.44 -19.15 23.26
CA GLU A 75 3.72 -19.80 22.96
C GLU A 75 3.90 -20.03 21.45
N ALA A 76 2.86 -20.54 20.77
CA ALA A 76 2.92 -20.74 19.32
C ALA A 76 3.14 -19.43 18.55
N ILE A 77 2.46 -18.35 18.95
CA ILE A 77 2.63 -17.04 18.30
C ILE A 77 4.01 -16.44 18.60
N ASP A 78 4.52 -16.59 19.81
CA ASP A 78 5.85 -16.14 20.20
C ASP A 78 6.96 -16.91 19.42
N ILE A 79 6.78 -18.22 19.17
CA ILE A 79 7.65 -19.02 18.30
C ILE A 79 7.67 -18.44 16.88
N LEU A 80 6.49 -18.20 16.29
CA LEU A 80 6.39 -17.64 14.93
C LEU A 80 7.01 -16.24 14.86
N GLN A 81 6.75 -15.39 15.86
CA GLN A 81 7.29 -14.02 15.92
C GLN A 81 8.81 -13.99 16.04
N SER A 82 9.40 -14.92 16.79
CA SER A 82 10.85 -14.98 17.02
C SER A 82 11.62 -15.55 15.83
N HIS A 83 11.04 -16.48 15.07
CA HIS A 83 11.75 -17.18 13.99
C HIS A 83 11.38 -16.71 12.58
N ILE A 84 10.22 -16.08 12.38
CA ILE A 84 9.76 -15.64 11.05
C ILE A 84 9.77 -14.11 11.00
N PRO A 85 10.77 -13.49 10.34
CA PRO A 85 10.98 -12.04 10.42
C PRO A 85 9.83 -11.20 9.85
N ARG A 86 9.12 -11.74 8.85
CA ARG A 86 8.09 -11.02 8.09
C ARG A 86 6.86 -11.90 7.93
N ALA A 87 5.91 -11.79 8.85
CA ALA A 87 4.72 -12.62 8.85
C ALA A 87 3.44 -11.84 9.11
N PHE A 88 2.38 -12.26 8.42
CA PHE A 88 1.00 -11.92 8.75
C PHE A 88 0.26 -13.19 9.14
N VAL A 89 -0.02 -13.35 10.44
CA VAL A 89 -0.69 -14.53 10.98
C VAL A 89 -2.19 -14.26 11.10
N VAL A 90 -3.01 -15.02 10.40
CA VAL A 90 -4.47 -15.02 10.55
C VAL A 90 -4.86 -16.26 11.32
N ILE A 91 -5.24 -16.09 12.59
CA ILE A 91 -5.72 -17.19 13.44
C ILE A 91 -7.23 -17.19 13.50
N LEU A 92 -7.82 -18.33 13.16
CA LEU A 92 -9.26 -18.57 13.05
C LEU A 92 -9.67 -19.57 14.12
N GLY A 93 -10.63 -19.17 14.94
CA GLY A 93 -11.21 -20.04 15.95
C GLY A 93 -12.22 -21.04 15.36
N PRO A 94 -13.05 -21.66 16.23
CA PRO A 94 -13.97 -22.72 15.87
C PRO A 94 -14.93 -22.34 14.74
N ILE A 95 -15.37 -23.35 14.00
CA ILE A 95 -16.32 -23.15 12.90
C ILE A 95 -17.73 -22.98 13.46
N HIS A 96 -18.44 -21.99 12.91
CA HIS A 96 -19.85 -21.74 13.17
C HIS A 96 -20.64 -21.74 11.87
N VAL A 97 -21.45 -22.76 11.65
CA VAL A 97 -22.28 -22.86 10.44
C VAL A 97 -23.74 -22.73 10.81
N SER A 98 -24.43 -21.78 10.19
CA SER A 98 -25.81 -21.46 10.54
C SER A 98 -26.70 -21.21 9.33
N PHE A 99 -28.01 -21.19 9.58
CA PHE A 99 -28.98 -20.66 8.63
C PHE A 99 -28.99 -19.12 8.67
N PRO A 100 -29.31 -18.43 7.55
CA PRO A 100 -29.46 -16.97 7.53
C PRO A 100 -30.52 -16.47 8.51
N GLN A 101 -31.58 -17.25 8.73
CA GLN A 101 -32.70 -16.91 9.63
C GLN A 101 -32.40 -17.23 11.10
N GLU A 102 -31.34 -18.01 11.38
CA GLU A 102 -31.01 -18.50 12.72
C GLU A 102 -29.50 -18.40 12.96
N LEU A 103 -28.97 -17.17 12.98
CA LEU A 103 -27.53 -16.92 13.10
C LEU A 103 -26.92 -17.44 14.41
N LYS A 104 -27.72 -17.61 15.46
CA LYS A 104 -27.25 -18.16 16.74
C LYS A 104 -27.16 -19.69 16.72
N GLY A 105 -27.87 -20.36 15.79
CA GLY A 105 -27.88 -21.82 15.70
C GLY A 105 -26.62 -22.33 15.02
N ASN A 106 -25.68 -22.87 15.81
CA ASN A 106 -24.49 -23.54 15.26
C ASN A 106 -24.80 -25.00 14.94
N LEU A 107 -24.78 -25.36 13.65
CA LEU A 107 -24.97 -26.73 13.20
C LEU A 107 -23.86 -27.68 13.65
N LEU A 108 -22.69 -27.16 13.97
CA LEU A 108 -21.59 -27.95 14.54
C LEU A 108 -22.04 -28.60 15.86
N LYS A 109 -22.87 -27.92 16.68
CA LYS A 109 -23.36 -28.41 17.98
C LYS A 109 -23.96 -29.81 17.89
N SER A 110 -24.84 -30.04 16.92
CA SER A 110 -25.54 -31.32 16.75
C SER A 110 -24.66 -32.46 16.23
N ARG A 111 -23.50 -32.12 15.64
CA ARG A 111 -22.56 -33.05 15.00
C ARG A 111 -21.42 -33.50 15.90
N CYS A 112 -21.32 -32.90 17.07
CA CYS A 112 -20.21 -33.05 17.99
C CYS A 112 -20.65 -33.79 19.24
N ASP A 113 -19.82 -34.73 19.68
CA ASP A 113 -20.22 -35.68 20.72
C ASP A 113 -20.42 -35.00 22.07
N CYS A 114 -19.56 -34.05 22.45
CA CYS A 114 -19.72 -33.34 23.73
C CYS A 114 -20.84 -32.28 23.70
N SER A 115 -21.08 -31.63 22.56
CA SER A 115 -22.00 -30.48 22.48
C SER A 115 -23.42 -30.84 22.05
N ARG A 116 -23.65 -32.06 21.55
CA ARG A 116 -24.97 -32.50 21.05
C ARG A 116 -26.05 -32.30 22.12
N GLU A 117 -25.74 -32.70 23.35
CA GLU A 117 -26.66 -32.65 24.50
C GLU A 117 -26.45 -31.41 25.39
N ALA A 118 -25.40 -30.61 25.13
CA ALA A 118 -25.14 -29.40 25.90
C ALA A 118 -26.26 -28.35 25.74
N SER A 119 -26.46 -27.51 26.76
CA SER A 119 -27.42 -26.41 26.69
C SER A 119 -26.93 -25.30 25.75
N ASN A 120 -27.85 -24.51 25.21
CA ASN A 120 -27.48 -23.35 24.38
C ASN A 120 -26.68 -22.32 25.18
N SER A 121 -27.03 -22.09 26.45
CA SER A 121 -26.29 -21.17 27.33
C SER A 121 -24.85 -21.64 27.58
N PHE A 122 -24.63 -22.96 27.68
CA PHE A 122 -23.28 -23.51 27.78
C PHE A 122 -22.47 -23.21 26.51
N MET A 123 -23.05 -23.42 25.32
CA MET A 123 -22.37 -23.12 24.06
C MET A 123 -22.09 -21.62 23.87
N GLU A 124 -23.00 -20.75 24.31
CA GLU A 124 -22.79 -19.30 24.31
C GLU A 124 -21.63 -18.90 25.24
N ASN A 125 -21.53 -19.50 26.42
CA ASN A 125 -20.42 -19.27 27.34
C ASN A 125 -19.09 -19.78 26.75
N LEU A 126 -19.09 -20.96 26.15
CA LEU A 126 -17.90 -21.51 25.49
C LEU A 126 -17.44 -20.61 24.34
N SER A 127 -18.34 -20.16 23.48
CA SER A 127 -18.03 -19.18 22.41
C SER A 127 -17.48 -17.87 22.99
N SER A 128 -18.02 -17.39 24.11
CA SER A 128 -17.53 -16.21 24.83
C SER A 128 -16.10 -16.40 25.34
N ASP A 129 -15.75 -17.58 25.85
CA ASP A 129 -14.39 -17.88 26.32
C ASP A 129 -13.39 -17.92 25.17
N TRP A 130 -13.75 -18.52 24.03
CA TRP A 130 -12.95 -18.47 22.81
C TRP A 130 -12.74 -17.03 22.33
N LYS A 131 -13.81 -16.22 22.34
CA LYS A 131 -13.73 -14.79 21.98
C LYS A 131 -12.76 -14.03 22.88
N LYS A 132 -12.86 -14.20 24.21
CA LYS A 132 -11.96 -13.55 25.18
C LYS A 132 -10.51 -13.97 24.97
N ALA A 133 -10.26 -15.27 24.79
CA ALA A 133 -8.90 -15.77 24.58
C ALA A 133 -8.25 -15.17 23.32
N PHE A 134 -9.00 -15.08 22.21
CA PHE A 134 -8.49 -14.50 20.96
C PHE A 134 -8.30 -12.98 21.07
N GLN A 135 -9.18 -12.28 21.79
CA GLN A 135 -8.98 -10.86 22.11
C GLN A 135 -7.71 -10.64 22.93
N HIS A 136 -7.50 -11.42 23.99
CA HIS A 136 -6.29 -11.36 24.79
C HIS A 136 -5.03 -11.71 23.99
N LEU A 137 -5.12 -12.65 23.04
CA LEU A 137 -4.00 -12.99 22.16
C LEU A 137 -3.64 -11.83 21.22
N GLN A 138 -4.65 -11.19 20.62
CA GLN A 138 -4.47 -9.98 19.80
C GLN A 138 -3.78 -8.88 20.63
N GLU A 139 -4.26 -8.64 21.84
CA GLU A 139 -3.69 -7.65 22.75
C GLU A 139 -2.27 -7.99 23.19
N HIS A 140 -1.96 -9.26 23.45
CA HIS A 140 -0.61 -9.72 23.80
C HIS A 140 0.40 -9.31 22.73
N VAL A 141 0.09 -9.56 21.46
CA VAL A 141 0.97 -9.17 20.35
C VAL A 141 0.99 -7.66 20.16
N ASP A 142 -0.16 -6.99 20.16
CA ASP A 142 -0.24 -5.55 19.89
C ASP A 142 0.43 -4.70 20.99
N LYS A 143 0.47 -5.19 22.23
CA LYS A 143 1.13 -4.53 23.37
C LYS A 143 2.59 -4.97 23.56
N ASN A 144 3.08 -5.97 22.83
CA ASN A 144 4.45 -6.47 22.97
C ASN A 144 5.45 -5.37 22.55
N PRO A 145 6.31 -4.86 23.46
CA PRO A 145 7.26 -3.80 23.14
C PRO A 145 8.36 -4.24 22.17
N PHE A 146 8.56 -5.56 22.00
CA PHE A 146 9.52 -6.15 21.08
C PHE A 146 8.86 -6.56 19.75
N ARG A 147 7.59 -6.21 19.52
CA ARG A 147 6.92 -6.48 18.24
C ARG A 147 7.60 -5.70 17.12
N THR A 148 8.07 -6.43 16.11
CA THR A 148 8.61 -5.82 14.88
C THR A 148 7.47 -5.23 14.05
N ALA A 149 7.76 -4.19 13.27
CA ALA A 149 6.78 -3.62 12.33
C ALA A 149 6.41 -4.58 11.18
N THR A 150 7.15 -5.68 11.04
CA THR A 150 7.01 -6.69 10.00
C THR A 150 6.30 -7.96 10.48
N PHE A 151 5.84 -7.99 11.73
CA PHE A 151 5.03 -9.08 12.27
C PHE A 151 3.68 -8.55 12.71
N GLY A 152 2.61 -9.13 12.16
CA GLY A 152 1.24 -8.77 12.51
C GLY A 152 0.37 -9.99 12.67
N ILE A 153 -0.59 -9.93 13.60
CA ILE A 153 -1.60 -10.96 13.76
C ILE A 153 -3.00 -10.40 13.57
N LEU A 154 -3.91 -11.26 13.14
CA LEU A 154 -5.34 -11.03 13.11
C LEU A 154 -6.03 -12.23 13.75
N ALA A 155 -6.47 -12.07 15.00
CA ALA A 155 -7.19 -13.09 15.74
C ALA A 155 -8.70 -12.98 15.54
N ILE A 156 -9.24 -13.91 14.74
CA ILE A 156 -10.66 -14.01 14.45
C ILE A 156 -11.23 -15.15 15.29
N PRO A 157 -12.08 -14.87 16.29
CA PRO A 157 -12.49 -15.86 17.29
C PRO A 157 -13.39 -16.96 16.76
N GLU A 158 -14.00 -16.76 15.59
CA GLU A 158 -14.95 -17.71 15.02
C GLU A 158 -14.99 -17.61 13.49
N LEU A 159 -14.98 -18.75 12.82
CA LEU A 159 -15.16 -18.84 11.37
C LEU A 159 -16.64 -19.06 11.07
N THR A 160 -17.35 -18.01 10.67
CA THR A 160 -18.81 -18.02 10.51
C THR A 160 -19.22 -18.24 9.05
N ILE A 161 -20.03 -19.26 8.80
CA ILE A 161 -20.54 -19.62 7.47
C ILE A 161 -22.06 -19.64 7.48
N THR A 162 -22.68 -18.71 6.75
CA THR A 162 -24.12 -18.65 6.53
C THR A 162 -24.49 -19.27 5.19
N SER A 163 -25.51 -20.13 5.16
CA SER A 163 -25.98 -20.76 3.92
C SER A 163 -27.45 -21.14 4.00
N ARG A 164 -28.19 -21.01 2.89
CA ARG A 164 -29.57 -21.52 2.77
C ARG A 164 -29.66 -23.05 2.90
N TYR A 165 -28.57 -23.74 2.55
CA TYR A 165 -28.46 -25.19 2.63
C TYR A 165 -27.19 -25.57 3.41
N PRO A 166 -27.13 -25.26 4.71
CA PRO A 166 -25.90 -25.33 5.49
C PRO A 166 -25.52 -26.79 5.84
N TYR A 167 -26.50 -27.70 5.95
CA TYR A 167 -26.24 -29.13 6.11
C TYR A 167 -25.38 -29.72 4.98
N GLY A 168 -25.57 -29.23 3.75
CA GLY A 168 -24.80 -29.67 2.58
C GLY A 168 -23.35 -29.17 2.55
N LEU A 169 -22.89 -28.46 3.58
CA LEU A 169 -21.51 -28.01 3.72
C LEU A 169 -20.65 -28.97 4.54
N PHE A 170 -21.27 -29.93 5.22
CA PHE A 170 -20.58 -30.93 6.03
C PHE A 170 -20.44 -32.27 5.31
N ILE A 171 -19.50 -33.08 5.79
CA ILE A 171 -19.50 -34.52 5.55
C ILE A 171 -20.65 -35.14 6.38
N PRO A 172 -21.46 -36.06 5.83
CA PRO A 172 -22.56 -36.68 6.57
C PRO A 172 -22.11 -37.24 7.93
N ASN A 173 -22.83 -36.85 8.99
CA ASN A 173 -22.60 -37.27 10.38
C ASN A 173 -21.20 -36.98 10.96
N LYS A 174 -20.39 -36.14 10.31
CA LYS A 174 -19.09 -35.73 10.82
C LYS A 174 -19.06 -34.22 11.05
N PRO A 175 -18.32 -33.74 12.07
CA PRO A 175 -18.12 -32.32 12.33
C PRO A 175 -17.09 -31.68 11.38
N LEU A 176 -16.98 -32.19 10.15
CA LEU A 176 -15.97 -31.79 9.17
C LEU A 176 -16.63 -31.18 7.95
N LEU A 177 -16.08 -30.06 7.47
CA LEU A 177 -16.53 -29.44 6.22
C LEU A 177 -16.18 -30.34 5.03
N ASN A 178 -17.10 -30.43 4.08
CA ASN A 178 -16.81 -31.03 2.79
C ASN A 178 -16.14 -30.00 1.85
N ARG A 179 -15.85 -30.39 0.60
CA ARG A 179 -15.22 -29.49 -0.39
C ARG A 179 -16.00 -28.18 -0.58
N ARG A 180 -17.33 -28.23 -0.60
CA ARG A 180 -18.19 -27.04 -0.74
C ARG A 180 -18.13 -26.16 0.51
N GLY A 181 -18.16 -26.76 1.70
CA GLY A 181 -17.99 -26.05 2.97
C GLY A 181 -16.67 -25.30 3.03
N HIS A 182 -15.57 -25.94 2.66
CA HIS A 182 -14.26 -25.29 2.59
C HIS A 182 -14.18 -24.14 1.58
N ASN A 183 -14.85 -24.26 0.42
CA ASN A 183 -14.92 -23.15 -0.53
C ASN A 183 -15.64 -21.95 0.07
N TYR A 184 -16.70 -22.18 0.85
CA TYR A 184 -17.44 -21.09 1.50
C TYR A 184 -16.62 -20.47 2.63
N ALA A 185 -15.94 -21.28 3.43
CA ALA A 185 -15.00 -20.81 4.45
C ALA A 185 -13.89 -19.92 3.86
N THR A 186 -13.32 -20.34 2.73
CA THR A 186 -12.24 -19.60 2.04
C THR A 186 -12.75 -18.26 1.51
N LYS A 187 -13.92 -18.26 0.88
CA LYS A 187 -14.55 -17.04 0.36
C LYS A 187 -14.93 -16.07 1.47
N TRP A 188 -15.50 -16.59 2.57
CA TRP A 188 -15.78 -15.81 3.76
C TRP A 188 -14.51 -15.15 4.29
N LEU A 189 -13.44 -15.93 4.47
CA LEU A 189 -12.16 -15.44 4.98
C LEU A 189 -11.60 -14.33 4.08
N TRP A 190 -11.58 -14.55 2.76
CA TRP A 190 -11.13 -13.54 1.81
C TRP A 190 -11.90 -12.24 1.96
N ASN A 191 -13.23 -12.29 1.92
CA ASN A 191 -14.06 -11.11 2.05
C ASN A 191 -13.88 -10.44 3.43
N ARG A 192 -13.74 -11.22 4.51
CA ARG A 192 -13.50 -10.71 5.87
C ARG A 192 -12.15 -10.01 6.01
N LEU A 193 -11.12 -10.47 5.30
CA LEU A 193 -9.79 -9.84 5.26
C LEU A 193 -9.80 -8.53 4.46
N ILE A 194 -10.61 -8.43 3.41
CA ILE A 194 -10.72 -7.22 2.58
C ILE A 194 -11.62 -6.16 3.23
N ALA A 195 -12.81 -6.56 3.69
CA ALA A 195 -13.79 -5.64 4.28
C ALA A 195 -13.49 -5.26 5.73
N GLY A 196 -12.69 -6.06 6.45
CA GLY A 196 -12.47 -5.87 7.88
C GLY A 196 -13.71 -6.22 8.69
N GLU A 197 -13.84 -5.63 9.89
CA GLU A 197 -14.92 -5.94 10.83
C GLU A 197 -16.32 -5.60 10.29
N ASN A 198 -16.37 -4.69 9.33
CA ASN A 198 -17.59 -4.25 8.67
C ASN A 198 -18.19 -5.29 7.71
N TYR A 199 -17.58 -6.48 7.57
CA TYR A 199 -18.13 -7.55 6.75
C TYR A 199 -19.45 -8.08 7.36
N ASN A 200 -20.57 -7.69 6.75
CA ASN A 200 -21.90 -7.99 7.26
C ASN A 200 -22.36 -9.42 6.89
N LEU A 201 -22.37 -10.29 7.89
CA LEU A 201 -22.78 -11.69 7.77
C LEU A 201 -24.28 -11.90 7.56
N SER A 202 -25.11 -10.98 8.07
CA SER A 202 -26.57 -11.07 7.97
C SER A 202 -27.07 -10.82 6.55
N ALA A 203 -26.32 -10.03 5.77
CA ALA A 203 -26.58 -9.81 4.34
C ALA A 203 -25.82 -10.79 3.43
N ALA A 204 -24.73 -11.38 3.92
CA ALA A 204 -23.90 -12.29 3.16
C ALA A 204 -24.60 -13.64 2.96
N VAL A 205 -24.90 -13.96 1.70
CA VAL A 205 -25.23 -15.33 1.30
C VAL A 205 -24.01 -15.85 0.55
N LEU A 206 -23.12 -16.55 1.24
CA LEU A 206 -21.81 -16.95 0.69
C LEU A 206 -21.89 -17.73 -0.63
N SER A 207 -23.02 -18.38 -0.93
CA SER A 207 -23.25 -19.00 -2.24
C SER A 207 -23.36 -18.02 -3.41
N GLN A 208 -23.76 -16.77 -3.14
CA GLN A 208 -24.12 -15.72 -4.11
C GLN A 208 -23.21 -14.50 -4.03
N ASP A 209 -22.56 -14.24 -2.89
CA ASP A 209 -21.67 -13.08 -2.72
C ASP A 209 -20.59 -12.99 -3.82
N ALA A 210 -20.11 -11.80 -4.14
CA ALA A 210 -18.89 -11.66 -4.94
C ALA A 210 -17.65 -11.81 -4.05
N TYR A 211 -16.50 -12.14 -4.66
CA TYR A 211 -15.21 -11.89 -4.01
C TYR A 211 -14.96 -10.39 -3.99
N PHE A 212 -14.57 -9.85 -2.85
CA PHE A 212 -14.28 -8.43 -2.73
C PHE A 212 -12.89 -8.13 -3.28
N CYS A 213 -12.78 -7.05 -4.04
CA CYS A 213 -11.51 -6.48 -4.44
C CYS A 213 -11.01 -5.50 -3.39
N PRO A 214 -9.70 -5.42 -3.12
CA PRO A 214 -9.13 -4.37 -2.28
C PRO A 214 -9.54 -2.98 -2.82
N SER A 215 -9.84 -2.05 -1.92
CA SER A 215 -10.20 -0.69 -2.33
C SER A 215 -8.95 0.11 -2.67
N ILE A 216 -9.08 1.10 -3.56
CA ILE A 216 -7.95 1.98 -3.95
C ILE A 216 -7.43 2.78 -2.74
N GLY A 217 -8.33 3.17 -1.83
CA GLY A 217 -7.97 3.89 -0.60
C GLY A 217 -7.34 3.02 0.48
N CYS A 218 -7.48 1.70 0.41
CA CYS A 218 -6.84 0.76 1.33
C CYS A 218 -6.61 -0.61 0.64
N PRO A 219 -5.54 -0.75 -0.14
CA PRO A 219 -5.22 -1.97 -0.87
C PRO A 219 -4.45 -2.98 0.03
N TYR A 220 -4.85 -3.10 1.30
CA TYR A 220 -4.20 -3.95 2.30
C TYR A 220 -5.23 -4.87 2.97
N PHE A 221 -4.80 -6.01 3.49
CA PHE A 221 -5.64 -6.77 4.42
C PHE A 221 -5.90 -5.96 5.68
N ARG A 222 -7.14 -6.03 6.17
CA ARG A 222 -7.58 -5.28 7.34
C ARG A 222 -7.12 -5.96 8.63
N ASN A 223 -6.52 -5.18 9.51
CA ASN A 223 -6.10 -5.58 10.85
C ASN A 223 -6.21 -4.39 11.82
N THR A 224 -5.84 -4.60 13.08
CA THR A 224 -5.89 -3.57 14.14
C THR A 224 -5.05 -2.33 13.80
N ALA A 225 -3.93 -2.51 13.08
CA ALA A 225 -3.04 -1.41 12.71
C ALA A 225 -3.61 -0.45 11.66
N ASN A 226 -4.58 -0.88 10.84
CA ASN A 226 -5.20 -0.07 9.79
C ASN A 226 -6.73 0.06 9.92
N GLU A 227 -7.25 -0.19 11.14
CA GLU A 227 -8.67 -0.14 11.47
C GLU A 227 -9.25 1.28 11.25
N HIS A 228 -8.59 2.29 11.81
CA HIS A 228 -9.06 3.69 11.75
C HIS A 228 -8.63 4.43 10.48
N GLY A 229 -7.80 3.82 9.63
CA GLY A 229 -7.33 4.43 8.40
C GLY A 229 -6.15 3.71 7.78
N CYS A 230 -6.02 3.80 6.46
CA CYS A 230 -4.91 3.21 5.73
C CYS A 230 -4.01 4.31 5.17
N GLN A 231 -2.75 4.30 5.59
CA GLN A 231 -1.72 5.14 4.99
C GLN A 231 -1.19 4.44 3.74
N LEU A 232 -1.41 5.05 2.58
CA LEU A 232 -0.79 4.59 1.34
C LEU A 232 0.69 4.99 1.36
N LEU A 233 1.57 4.00 1.30
CA LEU A 233 3.01 4.18 1.21
C LEU A 233 3.49 3.62 -0.12
N SER A 234 4.33 4.38 -0.82
CA SER A 234 5.13 3.82 -1.90
C SER A 234 6.12 2.80 -1.34
N ILE A 235 6.62 1.90 -2.19
CA ILE A 235 7.62 0.89 -1.80
C ILE A 235 8.86 1.55 -1.17
N HIS A 236 9.27 2.71 -1.69
CA HIS A 236 10.40 3.47 -1.15
C HIS A 236 10.10 4.00 0.26
N GLU A 237 8.93 4.61 0.48
CA GLU A 237 8.54 5.13 1.79
C GLU A 237 8.37 4.01 2.83
N ALA A 238 7.80 2.88 2.43
CA ALA A 238 7.69 1.70 3.30
C ALA A 238 9.07 1.20 3.73
N LYS A 239 10.01 1.08 2.78
CA LYS A 239 11.39 0.67 3.06
C LYS A 239 12.14 1.68 3.92
N GLU A 240 11.95 2.98 3.67
CA GLU A 240 12.52 4.03 4.52
C GLU A 240 11.94 3.98 5.94
N LYS A 241 10.63 3.78 6.09
CA LYS A 241 9.96 3.65 7.40
C LYS A 241 10.47 2.43 8.17
N GLU A 242 10.67 1.30 7.48
CA GLU A 242 11.25 0.08 8.06
C GLU A 242 12.71 0.31 8.51
N LEU A 243 13.54 0.92 7.67
CA LEU A 243 14.91 1.32 8.05
C LEU A 243 14.93 2.28 9.23
N LEU A 244 14.01 3.24 9.27
CA LEU A 244 13.90 4.19 10.38
C LEU A 244 13.41 3.53 11.66
N LEU A 245 12.69 2.42 11.61
CA LEU A 245 12.27 1.67 12.80
C LEU A 245 13.36 0.71 13.29
N GLY A 246 14.37 0.41 12.47
CA GLY A 246 15.45 -0.52 12.80
C GLY A 246 14.96 -1.98 12.94
N ILE A 247 15.90 -2.93 12.89
CA ILE A 247 15.59 -4.36 13.10
C ILE A 247 15.10 -4.60 14.54
N ASP A 248 15.59 -3.79 15.49
CA ASP A 248 15.27 -3.90 16.93
C ASP A 248 14.08 -3.03 17.37
N GLY A 249 13.30 -2.47 16.43
CA GLY A 249 12.16 -1.59 16.74
C GLY A 249 12.53 -0.18 17.29
N LYS A 250 13.83 0.14 17.36
CA LYS A 250 14.32 1.47 17.78
C LYS A 250 14.36 2.43 16.62
N VAL A 251 13.74 3.61 16.80
CA VAL A 251 13.76 4.68 15.80
C VAL A 251 15.21 5.12 15.52
N LEU A 252 15.78 4.68 14.40
CA LEU A 252 16.99 5.25 13.82
C LEU A 252 16.62 6.65 13.36
N LYS A 253 17.05 7.67 14.13
CA LYS A 253 16.88 9.06 13.74
C LYS A 253 17.46 9.24 12.33
N LYS A 254 16.60 9.63 11.38
CA LYS A 254 17.03 10.15 10.08
C LYS A 254 18.11 11.18 10.37
N ARG A 255 19.33 10.99 9.85
CA ARG A 255 20.38 12.01 9.91
C ARG A 255 19.82 13.22 9.16
N ARG A 256 19.17 14.13 9.88
CA ARG A 256 18.75 15.45 9.39
C ARG A 256 19.99 15.98 8.68
N ARG A 257 19.90 16.32 7.39
CA ARG A 257 21.04 16.83 6.61
C ARG A 257 21.79 17.78 7.53
N THR A 258 23.02 17.41 7.92
CA THR A 258 23.76 18.15 8.94
C THR A 258 23.83 19.60 8.48
N ALA A 259 23.74 20.56 9.41
CA ALA A 259 23.80 21.98 9.07
C ALA A 259 25.00 22.27 8.14
N GLU A 260 26.12 21.57 8.35
CA GLU A 260 27.29 21.55 7.46
C GLU A 260 26.94 21.30 5.99
N ARG A 261 26.14 20.28 5.65
CA ARG A 261 25.78 19.97 4.24
C ARG A 261 24.96 21.09 3.59
N LEU A 262 24.11 21.76 4.37
CA LEU A 262 23.35 22.93 3.93
C LEU A 262 24.26 24.14 3.71
N TYR A 263 25.20 24.38 4.63
CA TYR A 263 26.22 25.42 4.49
C TYR A 263 27.15 25.18 3.31
N THR A 264 27.57 23.94 3.05
CA THR A 264 28.39 23.59 1.89
C THR A 264 27.65 23.87 0.58
N ILE A 265 26.38 23.48 0.47
CA ILE A 265 25.58 23.75 -0.74
C ILE A 265 25.40 25.26 -0.93
N ALA A 266 25.12 26.02 0.14
CA ALA A 266 24.99 27.47 0.07
C ALA A 266 26.30 28.15 -0.35
N LEU A 267 27.45 27.75 0.21
CA LEU A 267 28.76 28.27 -0.18
C LEU A 267 29.11 27.94 -1.63
N CYS A 268 28.78 26.74 -2.12
CA CYS A 268 28.97 26.39 -3.53
C CYS A 268 28.14 27.29 -4.46
N ILE A 269 26.87 27.55 -4.13
CA ILE A 269 26.00 28.43 -4.93
C ILE A 269 26.55 29.85 -4.96
N VAL A 270 26.95 30.39 -3.81
CA VAL A 270 27.53 31.75 -3.71
C VAL A 270 28.87 31.82 -4.46
N GLY A 271 29.72 30.81 -4.35
CA GLY A 271 31.00 30.75 -5.05
C GLY A 271 30.84 30.71 -6.58
N ILE A 272 29.89 29.91 -7.08
CA ILE A 272 29.57 29.84 -8.52
C ILE A 272 29.03 31.19 -9.00
N ALA A 273 28.12 31.81 -8.25
CA ALA A 273 27.58 33.12 -8.61
C ALA A 273 28.66 34.20 -8.65
N PHE A 274 29.56 34.23 -7.66
CA PHE A 274 30.70 35.15 -7.63
C PHE A 274 31.63 34.95 -8.83
N PHE A 275 31.95 33.70 -9.17
CA PHE A 275 32.79 33.38 -10.32
C PHE A 275 32.16 33.82 -11.64
N VAL A 276 30.85 33.63 -11.82
CA VAL A 276 30.11 34.10 -13.00
C VAL A 276 30.12 35.63 -13.09
N VAL A 277 29.90 36.34 -11.98
CA VAL A 277 29.93 37.81 -11.97
C VAL A 277 31.33 38.34 -12.28
N CYS A 278 32.37 37.77 -11.67
CA CYS A 278 33.74 38.18 -11.93
C CYS A 278 34.14 37.93 -13.38
N THR A 279 33.87 36.72 -13.91
CA THR A 279 34.21 36.38 -15.30
C THR A 279 33.50 37.27 -16.30
N LEU A 280 32.18 37.44 -16.19
CA LEU A 280 31.41 38.35 -17.04
C LEU A 280 31.88 39.80 -16.89
N GLY A 281 32.14 40.24 -15.65
CA GLY A 281 32.67 41.57 -15.36
C GLY A 281 34.03 41.83 -16.02
N THR A 282 34.97 40.89 -15.95
CA THR A 282 36.25 40.98 -16.66
C THR A 282 36.10 40.99 -18.17
N VAL A 283 35.18 40.18 -18.72
CA VAL A 283 34.91 40.16 -20.17
C VAL A 283 34.37 41.50 -20.63
N PHE A 284 33.40 42.07 -19.90
CA PHE A 284 32.87 43.40 -20.20
C PHE A 284 33.91 44.51 -20.03
N TYR A 285 34.74 44.44 -18.99
CA TYR A 285 35.82 45.40 -18.75
C TYR A 285 36.88 45.38 -19.86
N GLN A 286 37.32 44.18 -20.27
CA GLN A 286 38.27 44.04 -21.36
C GLN A 286 37.69 44.49 -22.70
N ARG A 287 36.44 44.14 -23.00
CA ARG A 287 35.74 44.68 -24.18
C ARG A 287 35.58 46.20 -24.14
N SER A 288 35.30 46.77 -22.97
CA SER A 288 35.22 48.23 -22.80
C SER A 288 36.57 48.91 -23.05
N LYS A 289 37.69 48.28 -22.68
CA LYS A 289 39.04 48.83 -22.88
C LYS A 289 39.52 48.73 -24.33
N GLN A 290 38.96 47.80 -25.11
CA GLN A 290 39.22 47.64 -26.54
C GLN A 290 38.27 48.45 -27.43
N GLY A 291 37.26 49.10 -26.86
CA GLY A 291 36.38 50.01 -27.58
C GLY A 291 37.04 51.38 -27.79
N HIS A 292 37.34 51.74 -29.03
CA HIS A 292 37.94 53.02 -29.40
C HIS A 292 36.96 54.21 -29.47
N HIS A 293 35.72 54.05 -28.99
CA HIS A 293 34.73 55.14 -28.94
C HIS A 293 33.96 55.14 -27.63
N GLY A 294 33.79 56.33 -27.05
CA GLY A 294 32.87 56.54 -25.94
C GLY A 294 31.44 56.24 -26.41
N ARG A 295 30.64 55.56 -25.57
CA ARG A 295 29.24 55.18 -25.89
C ARG A 295 28.32 56.37 -26.26
N PHE A 296 28.79 57.61 -26.08
CA PHE A 296 28.11 58.86 -26.39
C PHE A 296 28.94 59.84 -27.23
N GLU A 297 29.93 59.38 -27.99
CA GLU A 297 30.48 60.22 -29.07
C GLU A 297 29.54 60.18 -30.26
N ILE A 298 28.82 61.28 -30.49
CA ILE A 298 28.11 61.54 -31.73
C ILE A 298 29.19 61.66 -32.81
N VAL A 299 29.23 60.68 -33.70
CA VAL A 299 30.12 60.67 -34.86
C VAL A 299 29.71 61.83 -35.76
N ASP A 300 30.55 62.88 -35.78
CA ASP A 300 30.40 64.09 -36.61
C ASP A 300 30.21 63.74 -38.11
N ASP A 301 30.70 62.57 -38.56
CA ASP A 301 30.50 62.07 -39.93
C ASP A 301 29.03 61.78 -40.29
N ILE A 302 28.16 61.44 -39.32
CA ILE A 302 26.73 61.22 -39.62
C ILE A 302 26.04 62.55 -39.84
N GLN A 303 26.36 63.57 -39.04
CA GLN A 303 25.81 64.93 -39.19
C GLN A 303 26.26 65.54 -40.52
N LYS A 304 27.54 65.37 -40.88
CA LYS A 304 28.12 65.86 -42.13
C LYS A 304 27.55 65.16 -43.36
N LYS A 305 27.33 63.83 -43.29
CA LYS A 305 26.63 63.08 -44.34
C LYS A 305 25.16 63.48 -44.48
N PHE A 306 24.49 63.82 -43.38
CA PHE A 306 23.11 64.31 -43.42
C PHE A 306 23.03 65.70 -44.08
N GLU A 307 23.98 66.61 -43.78
CA GLU A 307 24.06 67.92 -44.41
C GLU A 307 24.43 67.84 -45.90
N GLU A 308 25.32 66.93 -46.28
CA GLU A 308 25.66 66.66 -47.69
C GLU A 308 24.48 66.06 -48.45
N ALA A 309 23.77 65.10 -47.87
CA ALA A 309 22.55 64.52 -48.45
C ALA A 309 21.43 65.57 -48.61
N GLN A 310 21.25 66.46 -47.63
CA GLN A 310 20.28 67.57 -47.75
C GLN A 310 20.68 68.59 -48.82
N LYS A 311 21.96 68.91 -48.96
CA LYS A 311 22.44 69.79 -50.06
C LYS A 311 22.23 69.16 -51.43
N GLU A 312 22.44 67.85 -51.53
CA GLU A 312 22.24 67.11 -52.78
C GLU A 312 20.74 67.05 -53.16
N GLU A 313 19.86 66.78 -52.19
CA GLU A 313 18.40 66.77 -52.38
C GLU A 313 17.85 68.15 -52.74
N MET A 314 18.32 69.23 -52.11
CA MET A 314 17.94 70.60 -52.47
C MET A 314 18.42 70.97 -53.89
N SER A 315 19.63 70.54 -54.27
CA SER A 315 20.15 70.77 -55.63
C SER A 315 19.35 70.02 -56.71
N LEU A 316 18.79 68.85 -56.38
CA LEU A 316 17.92 68.06 -57.26
C LEU A 316 16.52 68.68 -57.38
N LEU A 317 15.95 69.18 -56.27
CA LEU A 317 14.67 69.91 -56.27
C LEU A 317 14.76 71.23 -57.06
N LEU A 318 15.88 71.95 -56.98
CA LEU A 318 16.12 73.16 -57.77
C LEU A 318 16.21 72.87 -59.28
N LYS A 319 16.77 71.69 -59.65
CA LYS A 319 16.85 71.21 -61.05
C LYS A 319 15.53 70.65 -61.58
N GLN A 320 14.66 70.10 -60.72
CA GLN A 320 13.34 69.62 -61.12
C GLN A 320 12.28 70.73 -61.21
N THR A 321 12.49 71.86 -60.53
CA THR A 321 11.57 73.01 -60.61
C THR A 321 11.80 73.88 -61.88
N THR A 322 12.87 73.62 -62.65
CA THR A 322 13.22 74.38 -63.88
C THR A 322 12.92 73.67 -65.21
N ARG A 323 12.26 72.50 -65.20
CA ARG A 323 11.73 71.85 -66.43
C ARG A 323 10.31 71.37 -66.19
N GLY A 324 9.34 72.08 -66.75
CA GLY A 324 7.92 71.85 -66.49
C GLY A 324 7.23 70.76 -67.34
N ILE A 325 6.01 70.44 -66.84
CA ILE A 325 4.75 70.06 -67.55
C ILE A 325 4.60 68.56 -67.96
N PRO A 326 3.40 67.89 -67.84
CA PRO A 326 2.32 67.91 -66.83
C PRO A 326 1.67 66.51 -66.53
N LEU A 327 0.55 66.56 -65.78
CA LEU A 327 -0.39 65.52 -65.29
C LEU A 327 -0.93 64.44 -66.27
N SER A 328 -1.25 63.26 -65.72
CA SER A 328 -2.52 62.48 -65.88
C SER A 328 -2.40 61.17 -65.06
N GLU A 329 -3.15 60.97 -63.95
CA GLU A 329 -4.53 60.45 -63.80
C GLU A 329 -4.58 58.92 -63.55
N GLY A 330 -5.21 58.50 -62.43
CA GLY A 330 -5.71 57.12 -62.29
C GLY A 330 -5.51 56.41 -60.94
N PHE A 331 -6.58 56.36 -60.12
CA PHE A 331 -7.08 55.17 -59.37
C PHE A 331 -6.20 54.53 -58.25
N ARG A 332 -6.69 54.07 -57.09
CA ARG A 332 -8.01 53.97 -56.43
C ARG A 332 -7.76 53.58 -54.96
N LYS A 333 -8.59 54.08 -54.03
CA LYS A 333 -8.72 53.59 -52.64
C LYS A 333 -9.24 52.14 -52.59
N SER A 334 -8.82 51.35 -51.61
CA SER A 334 -9.73 50.45 -50.86
C SER A 334 -9.09 49.88 -49.58
N SER A 335 -9.66 50.24 -48.43
CA SER A 335 -9.54 49.50 -47.17
C SER A 335 -10.63 48.42 -47.11
N ARG A 336 -10.30 47.19 -46.72
CA ARG A 336 -11.26 46.26 -46.10
C ARG A 336 -10.61 45.39 -45.04
N LYS A 337 -11.20 45.46 -43.84
CA LYS A 337 -11.16 44.45 -42.78
C LYS A 337 -11.80 43.15 -43.29
N LEU A 338 -11.38 42.01 -42.74
CA LEU A 338 -12.26 40.88 -42.43
C LEU A 338 -11.65 40.00 -41.34
N ALA A 339 -12.52 39.64 -40.41
CA ALA A 339 -12.31 38.71 -39.31
C ALA A 339 -12.35 37.25 -39.78
N GLY A 340 -11.89 36.32 -38.94
CA GLY A 340 -12.10 34.89 -39.11
C GLY A 340 -11.33 34.07 -38.08
N GLU A 341 -12.06 33.56 -37.09
CA GLU A 341 -11.69 32.47 -36.17
C GLU A 341 -11.30 31.20 -36.95
N ASP A 342 -10.38 30.37 -36.42
CA ASP A 342 -10.74 29.09 -35.80
C ASP A 342 -9.51 28.25 -35.34
N LYS A 343 -9.69 27.69 -34.14
CA LYS A 343 -9.27 26.38 -33.59
C LYS A 343 -7.80 25.93 -33.51
N CYS A 344 -7.44 25.65 -32.26
CA CYS A 344 -6.36 24.77 -31.81
C CYS A 344 -6.58 23.30 -32.23
N LEU A 345 -5.48 22.64 -32.55
CA LEU A 345 -5.34 21.20 -32.78
C LEU A 345 -4.41 20.60 -31.72
N GLU A 346 -4.88 19.46 -31.19
CA GLU A 346 -4.24 18.31 -30.49
C GLU A 346 -3.18 18.52 -29.40
#